data_AF-A0A6M9PVC7-F1
#
_entry.id   AF-A0A6M9PVC7-F1
#
_cell.length_a   1.000
_cell.length_b   1.000
_cell.length_c   1.000
_cell.angle_alpha   90.00
_cell.angle_beta   90.00
_cell.angle_gamma   90.00
#
_symmetry.space_group_name_H-M   'P 1'
#
loop_
_entity.id
_entity.type
_entity.pdbx_description
1 polymer ?
#
loop_
_entity_poly.entity_id
_entity_poly.type
_entity_poly.pdbx_seq_one_letter_code
_entity_poly.pdbx_strand_id
1 'polypeptide(L)'
;MGSLSMAKCPCGFSQKVKVGGTMRDFLKYSTFPFYCSSCGVVDVNVATEGVHECPKCQSQDIIQYGDDRVSIPTQFNQSLQWGNYNCGQKDHLCPSCKQQTLSFNLYMMID
;
A
#
# COMPACT_ATOMS: atom_id res chain seq x y z
N MET A 1 -2.88 -1.35 -15.11
CA MET A 1 -3.83 -0.25 -14.85
C MET A 1 -3.73 0.12 -13.41
N GLY A 2 -3.71 1.42 -13.12
CA GLY A 2 -3.68 1.90 -11.75
C GLY A 2 -5.07 1.86 -11.15
N SER A 3 -5.14 2.02 -9.84
CA SER A 3 -6.38 2.18 -9.10
C SER A 3 -6.20 3.13 -7.92
N LEU A 4 -7.31 3.69 -7.49
CA LEU A 4 -7.45 4.38 -6.22
C LEU A 4 -8.21 3.45 -5.29
N SER A 5 -7.60 3.18 -4.14
CA SER A 5 -8.20 2.42 -3.06
C SER A 5 -8.39 3.32 -1.85
N MET A 6 -9.41 3.02 -1.05
CA MET A 6 -9.63 3.66 0.24
C MET A 6 -9.18 2.71 1.35
N ALA A 7 -8.16 3.12 2.09
CA ALA A 7 -7.73 2.48 3.32
C ALA A 7 -8.69 2.91 4.44
N LYS A 8 -9.37 1.97 5.09
CA LYS A 8 -10.32 2.24 6.20
C LYS A 8 -10.08 1.32 7.38
N CYS A 9 -10.23 1.85 8.58
CA CYS A 9 -10.20 1.10 9.83
C CYS A 9 -11.40 1.47 10.72
N PRO A 10 -11.97 0.52 11.48
CA PRO A 10 -13.04 0.80 12.45
C PRO A 10 -12.68 1.85 13.52
N CYS A 11 -11.39 2.10 13.77
CA CYS A 11 -10.95 3.16 14.69
C CYS A 11 -11.15 4.59 14.16
N GLY A 12 -11.66 4.75 12.94
CA GLY A 12 -11.90 6.05 12.29
C GLY A 12 -10.79 6.48 11.31
N PHE A 13 -9.70 5.72 11.21
CA PHE A 13 -8.67 5.98 10.20
C PHE A 13 -9.23 5.80 8.78
N SER A 14 -9.00 6.79 7.91
CA SER A 14 -9.39 6.75 6.51
C SER A 14 -8.38 7.52 5.64
N GLN A 15 -7.89 6.90 4.57
CA GLN A 15 -6.94 7.53 3.64
C GLN A 15 -7.11 6.98 2.22
N LYS A 16 -7.05 7.85 1.22
CA LYS A 16 -6.96 7.44 -0.19
C LYS A 16 -5.52 7.03 -0.52
N VAL A 17 -5.35 5.94 -1.23
CA VAL A 17 -4.05 5.43 -1.69
C VAL A 17 -4.11 5.10 -3.18
N LYS A 18 -3.00 5.35 -3.88
CA LYS A 18 -2.85 4.99 -5.29
C LYS A 18 -2.05 3.68 -5.41
N VAL A 19 -2.62 2.73 -6.15
CA VAL A 19 -2.00 1.44 -6.44
C VAL A 19 -1.75 1.34 -7.94
N GLY A 20 -0.53 0.98 -8.35
CA GLY A 20 -0.12 0.91 -9.74
C GLY A 20 0.17 2.27 -10.39
N GLY A 21 0.35 2.25 -11.71
CA GLY A 21 0.58 3.41 -12.56
C GLY A 21 -0.40 3.48 -13.74
N THR A 22 -0.41 4.61 -14.46
CA THR A 22 -1.20 4.75 -15.68
C THR A 22 -0.54 3.98 -16.82
N MET A 23 -1.28 3.71 -17.90
CA MET A 23 -0.71 3.07 -19.10
C MET A 23 0.45 3.87 -19.71
N ARG A 24 0.53 5.19 -19.44
CA ARG A 24 1.56 6.08 -19.97
C ARG A 24 2.84 6.11 -19.15
N ASP A 25 2.75 5.86 -17.84
CA ASP A 25 3.86 6.11 -16.91
C ASP A 25 4.21 4.93 -15.99
N PHE A 26 3.49 3.80 -16.03
CA PHE A 26 3.68 2.69 -15.08
C PHE A 26 5.12 2.13 -15.00
N LEU A 27 5.92 2.25 -16.07
CA LEU A 27 7.34 1.84 -16.06
C LEU A 27 8.25 2.79 -15.27
N LYS A 28 7.79 4.02 -15.01
CA LYS A 28 8.53 5.06 -14.27
C LYS A 28 7.84 5.43 -12.96
N TYR A 29 6.53 5.30 -12.92
CA TYR A 29 5.69 5.70 -11.81
C TYR A 29 4.57 4.67 -11.60
N SER A 30 4.77 3.79 -10.64
CA SER A 30 3.79 2.81 -10.20
C SER A 30 3.82 2.79 -8.69
N THR A 31 2.75 3.24 -8.03
CA THR A 31 2.78 3.41 -6.58
C THR A 31 2.15 2.24 -5.85
N PHE A 32 2.53 2.04 -4.60
CA PHE A 32 1.86 1.07 -3.74
C PHE A 32 1.85 1.54 -2.29
N PRO A 33 0.85 1.15 -1.48
CA PRO A 33 0.80 1.52 -0.07
C PRO A 33 1.85 0.76 0.76
N PHE A 34 2.61 1.51 1.55
CA PHE A 34 3.53 1.02 2.56
C PHE A 34 3.15 1.59 3.93
N TYR A 35 3.47 0.84 4.97
CA TYR A 35 3.49 1.28 6.34
C TYR A 35 4.85 1.93 6.66
N CYS A 36 4.80 3.17 7.13
CA CYS A 36 5.92 3.85 7.77
C CYS A 36 5.59 4.03 9.25
N SER A 37 6.52 3.65 10.13
CA SER A 37 6.36 3.78 11.59
C SER A 37 6.08 5.22 12.04
N SER A 38 6.64 6.19 11.32
CA SER A 38 6.51 7.63 11.61
C SER A 38 5.35 8.30 10.86
N CYS A 39 5.11 7.93 9.61
CA CYS A 39 4.17 8.65 8.73
C CYS A 39 2.84 7.93 8.48
N GLY A 40 2.70 6.69 8.94
CA GLY A 40 1.54 5.84 8.69
C GLY A 40 1.51 5.29 7.28
N VAL A 41 0.34 5.28 6.62
CA VAL A 41 0.21 4.80 5.25
C VAL A 41 0.79 5.82 4.27
N VAL A 42 1.69 5.37 3.40
CA VAL A 42 2.34 6.19 2.37
C VAL A 42 2.35 5.49 1.02
N ASP A 43 2.19 6.27 -0.06
CA ASP A 43 2.25 5.76 -1.43
C ASP A 43 3.69 5.84 -1.93
N VAL A 44 4.31 4.68 -2.17
CA VAL A 44 5.72 4.57 -2.55
C VAL A 44 5.82 4.16 -4.01
N ASN A 45 6.66 4.84 -4.80
CA ASN A 45 6.93 4.45 -6.18
C ASN A 45 7.78 3.17 -6.21
N VAL A 46 7.20 2.09 -6.70
CA VAL A 46 7.82 0.76 -6.83
C VAL A 46 8.28 0.45 -8.26
N ALA A 47 8.09 1.38 -9.21
CA ALA A 47 8.57 1.20 -10.57
C ALA A 47 10.09 1.38 -10.71
N THR A 48 10.72 2.08 -9.76
CA THR A 48 12.17 2.32 -9.75
C THR A 48 12.89 1.20 -9.00
N GLU A 49 13.93 0.64 -9.62
CA GLU A 49 14.86 -0.28 -8.95
C GLU A 49 15.61 0.45 -7.82
N GLY A 50 15.83 -0.25 -6.70
CA GLY A 50 16.61 0.27 -5.57
C GLY A 50 15.92 0.12 -4.22
N VAL A 51 16.47 0.79 -3.20
CA VAL A 51 15.88 0.85 -1.87
C VAL A 51 14.70 1.80 -1.89
N HIS A 52 13.55 1.34 -1.44
CA HIS A 52 12.37 2.16 -1.30
C HIS A 52 12.42 2.96 0.01
N GLU A 53 12.05 4.23 -0.07
CA GLU A 53 12.04 5.15 1.07
C GLU A 53 10.66 5.79 1.26
N CYS A 54 10.37 6.16 2.50
CA CYS A 54 9.16 6.93 2.80
C CYS A 54 9.24 8.31 2.11
N PRO A 55 8.26 8.67 1.25
CA PRO A 55 8.31 9.94 0.52
C PRO A 55 8.15 11.17 1.41
N LYS A 56 7.77 11.00 2.68
CA LYS A 56 7.54 12.08 3.64
C LYS A 56 8.73 12.32 4.58
N CYS A 57 9.37 11.24 5.05
CA CYS A 57 10.44 11.33 6.05
C CYS A 57 11.76 10.69 5.62
N GLN A 58 11.84 10.14 4.40
CA GLN A 58 13.03 9.48 3.83
C GLN A 58 13.53 8.25 4.62
N SER A 59 12.73 7.75 5.58
CA SER A 59 13.05 6.50 6.27
C SER A 59 13.02 5.32 5.30
N GLN A 60 14.03 4.45 5.39
CA GLN A 60 14.07 3.14 4.72
C GLN A 60 13.33 2.06 5.52
N ASP A 61 12.96 2.34 6.78
CA ASP A 61 12.14 1.45 7.60
C ASP A 61 10.66 1.61 7.21
N ILE A 62 10.34 1.09 6.03
CA ILE A 62 8.99 0.99 5.50
C ILE A 62 8.68 -0.47 5.15
N ILE A 63 7.44 -0.87 5.40
CA ILE A 63 6.99 -2.25 5.18
C ILE A 63 5.77 -2.22 4.26
N GLN A 64 5.81 -2.97 3.17
CA GLN A 64 4.75 -2.97 2.17
C GLN A 64 3.46 -3.58 2.72
N TYR A 65 2.30 -2.94 2.50
CA TYR A 65 1.01 -3.59 2.77
C TYR A 65 0.81 -4.83 1.90
N GLY A 66 0.09 -5.83 2.41
CA GLY A 66 -0.02 -7.15 1.77
C GLY A 66 1.15 -8.10 2.06
N ASP A 67 2.23 -7.64 2.68
CA ASP A 67 3.24 -8.50 3.32
C ASP A 67 2.71 -9.00 4.67
N ASP A 68 3.01 -10.25 5.03
CA ASP A 68 2.65 -10.89 6.30
C ASP A 68 3.10 -10.11 7.55
N ARG A 69 4.09 -9.23 7.44
CA ARG A 69 4.56 -8.41 8.57
C ARG A 69 3.57 -7.32 8.97
N VAL A 70 2.81 -6.80 8.00
CA VAL A 70 1.80 -5.75 8.22
C VAL A 70 0.39 -6.22 7.93
N SER A 71 0.23 -7.50 7.62
CA SER A 71 -1.05 -8.14 7.35
C SER A 71 -1.14 -9.38 8.22
N ILE A 72 -2.35 -9.85 8.54
CA ILE A 72 -2.46 -11.21 9.06
C ILE A 72 -2.00 -12.16 7.95
N PRO A 73 -1.19 -13.20 8.24
CA PRO A 73 -0.84 -14.22 7.26
C PRO A 73 -2.13 -14.83 6.72
N THR A 74 -2.51 -14.45 5.50
CA THR A 74 -3.62 -15.10 4.81
C THR A 74 -3.04 -16.20 3.94
N GLN A 75 -3.86 -17.20 3.57
CA GLN A 75 -3.42 -18.24 2.62
C GLN A 75 -3.00 -17.66 1.25
N PHE A 76 -3.25 -16.38 1.00
CA PHE A 76 -2.81 -15.64 -0.18
C PHE A 76 -1.84 -14.54 0.23
N ASN A 77 -0.55 -14.87 0.27
CA ASN A 77 0.51 -13.89 0.39
C ASN A 77 0.55 -13.07 -0.91
N GLN A 78 -0.09 -11.89 -0.92
CA GLN A 78 -0.19 -11.01 -2.09
C GLN A 78 0.72 -9.80 -1.93
N SER A 79 1.95 -10.03 -1.44
CA SER A 79 3.01 -9.05 -1.60
C SER A 79 3.13 -8.70 -3.08
N LEU A 80 3.24 -7.40 -3.38
CA LEU A 80 3.45 -6.84 -4.70
C LEU A 80 4.48 -7.66 -5.49
N GLN A 81 3.97 -8.38 -6.48
CA GLN A 81 4.77 -8.93 -7.57
C GLN A 81 4.49 -8.07 -8.79
N TRP A 82 5.50 -7.85 -9.63
CA TRP A 82 5.35 -7.02 -10.82
C TRP A 82 4.18 -7.56 -11.69
N GLY A 83 3.19 -6.70 -11.95
CA GLY A 83 1.96 -7.07 -12.67
C GLY A 83 0.80 -7.57 -11.79
N ASN A 84 1.02 -7.86 -10.50
CA ASN A 84 -0.01 -8.23 -9.54
C ASN A 84 -0.17 -7.12 -8.49
N TYR A 85 -1.06 -6.18 -8.78
CA TYR A 85 -1.32 -4.98 -7.97
C TYR A 85 -2.42 -5.18 -6.93
N ASN A 86 -2.62 -6.41 -6.45
CA ASN A 86 -3.61 -6.67 -5.42
C ASN A 86 -2.99 -6.45 -4.04
N CYS A 87 -3.29 -5.31 -3.43
CA CYS A 87 -3.19 -5.21 -1.98
C CYS A 87 -4.28 -6.10 -1.38
N GLY A 88 -3.95 -6.92 -0.38
CA GLY A 88 -4.94 -7.64 0.40
C GLY A 88 -6.09 -6.70 0.81
N GLN A 89 -7.32 -7.21 0.84
CA GLN A 89 -8.48 -6.34 1.06
C GLN A 89 -8.72 -6.01 2.54
N LYS A 90 -8.19 -6.79 3.47
CA LYS A 90 -8.51 -6.70 4.91
C LYS A 90 -7.38 -7.23 5.78
N ASP A 91 -7.55 -7.06 7.08
CA ASP A 91 -6.70 -7.62 8.12
C ASP A 91 -5.25 -7.07 8.07
N HIS A 92 -5.12 -5.76 7.83
CA HIS A 92 -3.84 -5.05 7.82
C HIS A 92 -3.62 -4.19 9.08
N LEU A 93 -2.36 -3.92 9.40
CA LEU A 93 -1.94 -3.10 10.51
C LEU A 93 -2.37 -1.65 10.28
N CYS A 94 -3.31 -1.18 11.07
CA CYS A 94 -3.71 0.21 11.06
C CYS A 94 -2.61 1.07 11.70
N PRO A 95 -2.13 2.15 11.05
CA PRO A 95 -1.11 2.99 11.65
C PRO A 95 -1.62 3.80 12.86
N SER A 96 -2.95 4.00 12.96
CA SER A 96 -3.57 4.80 14.02
C SER A 96 -3.84 4.00 15.30
N CYS A 97 -4.49 2.82 15.21
CA CYS A 97 -4.83 2.02 16.38
C CYS A 97 -3.89 0.82 16.63
N LYS A 98 -2.95 0.56 15.70
CA LYS A 98 -2.00 -0.56 15.75
C LYS A 98 -2.63 -1.96 15.81
N GLN A 99 -3.92 -2.07 15.46
CA GLN A 99 -4.62 -3.34 15.31
C GLN A 99 -4.66 -3.78 13.83
N GLN A 100 -4.76 -5.09 13.60
CA GLN A 100 -4.86 -5.71 12.28
C GLN A 100 -6.31 -5.63 11.74
N THR A 101 -6.81 -4.41 11.58
CA THR A 101 -8.22 -4.13 11.20
C THR A 101 -8.35 -3.16 10.03
N LEU A 102 -7.23 -2.75 9.44
CA LEU A 102 -7.20 -1.90 8.26
C LEU A 102 -7.59 -2.73 7.01
N SER A 103 -8.40 -2.13 6.16
CA SER A 103 -8.89 -2.73 4.91
C SER A 103 -8.66 -1.78 3.75
N PHE A 104 -8.30 -2.31 2.59
CA PHE A 104 -8.17 -1.56 1.34
C PHE A 104 -9.32 -1.94 0.41
N ASN A 105 -10.18 -0.97 0.11
CA ASN A 105 -11.31 -1.18 -0.78
C ASN A 105 -11.07 -0.41 -2.07
N LEU A 106 -11.12 -1.10 -3.21
CA LEU A 106 -11.05 -0.48 -4.53
C LEU A 106 -12.18 0.54 -4.66
N TYR A 107 -11.83 1.77 -4.98
CA TYR A 107 -12.77 2.87 -5.15
C TYR A 107 -12.93 3.25 -6.63
N MET A 108 -11.84 3.27 -7.39
CA MET A 108 -11.85 3.70 -8.79
C MET A 108 -10.65 3.12 -9.54
N MET A 109 -10.84 2.73 -10.81
CA MET A 109 -9.74 2.43 -11.72
C MET A 109 -9.25 3.72 -12.38
N ILE A 110 -7.94 3.84 -12.57
CA ILE A 110 -7.33 4.98 -13.25
C ILE A 110 -6.53 4.48 -14.46
N ASP A 111 -6.77 5.13 -15.60
CA ASP A 111 -6.16 4.82 -16.89
C ASP A 111 -4.78 5.47 -17.07
#